data_AF-A0AAD3S603-F1
#
_entry.id   AF-A0AAD3S603-F1
#
_cell.length_a   1.000
_cell.length_b   1.000
_cell.length_c   1.000
_cell.angle_alpha   90.00
_cell.angle_beta   90.00
_cell.angle_gamma   90.00
#
_symmetry.space_group_name_H-M   'P 1'
#
loop_
_entity.id
_entity.type
_entity.pdbx_description
1 polymer ?
#
loop_
_entity_poly.entity_id
_entity_poly.type
_entity_poly.pdbx_seq_one_letter_code
_entity_poly.pdbx_strand_id
1 'polypeptide(L)'
;MGNRVCVDLCSLMRPGEGLLVGSFARGLFLVHSECLESNYVASRPFRVNAGPVHSYVAVPGDKTCYLSELCTGKEVTVVDQDVQQRTAVIGRVKIETRPLILVEAKASVSDQTLYSILLQNAETVALVAPSQENGSHGTAIPVASLKVGDQIVLRKQGEARHTGIEIQEFIVENANSV
;
A
#
# COMPACT_ATOMS: atom_id res chain seq x y z
N MET A 1 10.29 -5.94 -15.44
CA MET A 1 9.77 -7.14 -14.75
C MET A 1 10.36 -7.21 -13.36
N GLY A 2 9.60 -7.69 -12.36
CA GLY A 2 10.10 -7.90 -10.99
C GLY A 2 9.32 -8.98 -10.23
N ASN A 3 9.91 -9.47 -9.13
CA ASN A 3 9.32 -10.49 -8.26
C ASN A 3 8.39 -9.84 -7.23
N ARG A 4 7.07 -9.91 -7.44
CA ARG A 4 6.04 -9.29 -6.60
C ARG A 4 5.52 -10.27 -5.56
N VAL A 5 5.43 -9.81 -4.32
CA VAL A 5 4.90 -10.53 -3.17
C VAL A 5 3.39 -10.29 -3.04
N CYS A 6 2.63 -11.37 -3.02
CA CYS A 6 1.24 -11.45 -2.57
C CYS A 6 1.24 -11.86 -1.10
N VAL A 7 0.52 -11.15 -0.26
CA VAL A 7 0.29 -11.52 1.15
C VAL A 7 -1.17 -11.91 1.31
N ASP A 8 -1.42 -13.17 1.65
CA ASP A 8 -2.74 -13.69 2.00
C ASP A 8 -2.84 -13.83 3.52
N LEU A 9 -3.83 -13.18 4.12
CA LEU A 9 -4.08 -13.17 5.56
C LEU A 9 -5.07 -14.27 5.97
N CYS A 10 -5.05 -14.64 7.24
CA CYS A 10 -6.05 -15.52 7.86
C CYS A 10 -7.35 -14.79 8.24
N SER A 11 -7.42 -13.48 8.04
CA SER A 11 -8.59 -12.64 8.31
C SER A 11 -9.02 -11.91 7.04
N LEU A 12 -10.31 -11.58 6.95
CA LEU A 12 -10.82 -10.73 5.88
C LEU A 12 -10.49 -9.26 6.16
N MET A 13 -10.25 -8.50 5.10
CA MET A 13 -10.15 -7.05 5.08
C MET A 13 -11.40 -6.46 4.44
N ARG A 14 -11.75 -5.24 4.85
CA ARG A 14 -12.87 -4.45 4.35
C ARG A 14 -12.37 -3.45 3.29
N PRO A 15 -13.26 -2.85 2.49
CA PRO A 15 -12.92 -1.68 1.70
C PRO A 15 -12.23 -0.62 2.56
N GLY A 16 -11.10 -0.09 2.08
CA GLY A 16 -10.25 0.86 2.82
C GLY A 16 -9.13 0.21 3.63
N GLU A 17 -9.19 -1.11 3.88
CA GLU A 17 -8.14 -1.84 4.58
C GLU A 17 -7.07 -2.39 3.64
N GLY A 18 -5.82 -2.32 4.09
CA GLY A 18 -4.66 -2.79 3.35
C GLY A 18 -3.41 -2.95 4.21
N LEU A 19 -2.26 -3.02 3.54
CA LEU A 19 -0.95 -3.06 4.18
C LEU A 19 -0.15 -1.80 3.81
N LEU A 20 0.59 -1.28 4.78
CA LEU A 20 1.54 -0.18 4.56
C LEU A 20 2.84 -0.73 3.96
N VAL A 21 3.13 -0.35 2.71
CA VAL A 21 4.26 -0.86 1.93
C VAL A 21 5.02 0.29 1.26
N GLY A 22 6.34 0.23 1.15
CA GLY A 22 7.11 1.27 0.45
C GLY A 22 8.49 0.80 0.02
N SER A 23 9.11 1.49 -0.93
CA SER A 23 10.50 1.21 -1.32
C SER A 23 11.48 1.50 -0.18
N PHE A 24 11.11 2.39 0.75
CA PHE A 24 11.90 2.76 1.92
C PHE A 24 11.01 2.79 3.16
N ALA A 25 11.56 2.40 4.32
CA ALA A 25 10.84 2.43 5.60
C ALA A 25 10.30 3.83 5.97
N ARG A 26 10.96 4.90 5.49
CA ARG A 26 10.58 6.30 5.75
C ARG A 26 9.25 6.74 5.14
N GLY A 27 8.72 6.00 4.16
CA GLY A 27 7.45 6.32 3.52
C GLY A 27 6.76 5.07 3.01
N LEU A 28 5.64 4.71 3.64
CA LEU A 28 4.85 3.54 3.32
C LEU A 28 3.47 3.94 2.82
N PHE A 29 3.13 3.47 1.63
CA PHE A 29 1.88 3.65 0.94
C PHE A 29 0.87 2.62 1.44
N LEU A 30 -0.39 3.01 1.62
CA LEU A 30 -1.44 2.06 1.98
C LEU A 30 -1.92 1.30 0.73
N VAL A 31 -1.36 0.11 0.53
CA VAL A 31 -1.74 -0.79 -0.57
C VAL A 31 -3.00 -1.54 -0.19
N HIS A 32 -4.07 -1.25 -0.90
CA HIS A 32 -5.41 -1.75 -0.62
C HIS A 32 -5.50 -3.27 -0.86
N SER A 33 -6.37 -3.92 -0.08
CA SER A 33 -6.70 -5.33 -0.31
C SER A 33 -7.46 -5.55 -1.62
N GLU A 34 -7.36 -6.75 -2.18
CA GLU A 34 -8.11 -7.15 -3.39
C GLU A 34 -9.60 -7.39 -3.05
N CYS A 35 -10.21 -6.54 -2.21
CA CYS A 35 -11.58 -6.73 -1.72
C CYS A 35 -12.64 -6.06 -2.59
N LEU A 36 -12.26 -5.16 -3.51
CA LEU A 36 -13.20 -4.55 -4.46
C LEU A 36 -13.55 -5.54 -5.56
N GLU A 37 -14.83 -5.63 -5.88
CA GLU A 37 -15.28 -6.43 -7.02
C GLU A 37 -14.91 -5.71 -8.33
N SER A 38 -14.46 -6.49 -9.32
CA SER A 38 -14.35 -6.03 -10.70
C SER A 38 -15.14 -6.95 -11.61
N ASN A 39 -15.49 -6.46 -12.81
CA ASN A 39 -16.20 -7.27 -13.81
C ASN A 39 -15.37 -8.45 -14.33
N TYR A 40 -14.07 -8.50 -14.02
CA TYR A 40 -13.12 -9.44 -14.59
C TYR A 40 -12.54 -10.42 -13.55
N VAL A 41 -12.53 -10.05 -12.27
CA VAL A 41 -11.87 -10.83 -11.22
C VAL A 41 -12.71 -10.82 -9.95
N ALA A 42 -12.97 -12.01 -9.41
CA ALA A 42 -13.63 -12.16 -8.12
C ALA A 42 -12.77 -11.58 -6.98
N SER A 43 -13.41 -10.91 -6.03
CA SER A 43 -12.74 -10.31 -4.89
C SER A 43 -12.07 -11.36 -4.00
N ARG A 44 -10.93 -10.99 -3.43
CA ARG A 44 -10.14 -11.75 -2.46
C ARG A 44 -9.83 -10.84 -1.28
N PRO A 45 -10.81 -10.60 -0.39
CA PRO A 45 -10.66 -9.66 0.72
C PRO A 45 -9.58 -10.06 1.74
N PHE A 46 -8.98 -11.23 1.64
CA PHE A 46 -7.85 -11.66 2.47
C PHE A 46 -6.48 -11.36 1.83
N ARG A 47 -6.42 -10.83 0.59
CA ARG A 47 -5.19 -10.70 -0.20
C ARG A 47 -4.77 -9.24 -0.37
N VAL A 48 -3.46 -9.00 -0.29
CA VAL A 48 -2.81 -7.77 -0.79
C VAL A 48 -1.73 -8.12 -1.81
N ASN A 49 -1.79 -7.48 -2.97
CA ASN A 49 -0.73 -7.52 -4.00
C ASN A 49 0.35 -6.48 -3.67
N ALA A 50 1.15 -6.74 -2.64
CA ALA A 50 1.87 -5.73 -1.85
C ALA A 50 2.96 -4.95 -2.61
N GLY A 51 3.82 -5.61 -3.38
CA GLY A 51 4.98 -4.96 -4.01
C GLY A 51 6.14 -5.93 -4.25
N PRO A 52 7.30 -5.48 -4.78
CA PRO A 52 8.44 -6.35 -5.00
C PRO A 52 9.09 -6.81 -3.70
N VAL A 53 9.84 -7.92 -3.77
CA VAL A 53 10.52 -8.57 -2.63
C VAL A 53 11.35 -7.64 -1.72
N HIS A 54 11.88 -6.54 -2.24
CA HIS A 54 12.71 -5.58 -1.50
C HIS A 54 11.93 -4.45 -0.82
N SER A 55 10.62 -4.33 -1.06
CA SER A 55 9.82 -3.30 -0.41
C SER A 55 9.67 -3.59 1.08
N TYR A 56 9.64 -2.53 1.87
CA TYR A 56 9.33 -2.58 3.29
C TYR A 56 7.83 -2.73 3.50
N VAL A 57 7.44 -3.45 4.55
CA VAL A 57 6.07 -3.57 5.02
C VAL A 57 6.00 -3.31 6.53
N ALA A 58 4.92 -2.68 6.99
CA ALA A 58 4.68 -2.47 8.42
C ALA A 58 4.31 -3.78 9.13
N VAL A 59 4.93 -4.02 10.29
CA VAL A 59 4.66 -5.15 11.18
C VAL A 59 4.39 -4.63 12.61
N PRO A 60 3.81 -5.45 13.50
CA PRO A 60 3.46 -5.00 14.85
C PRO A 60 4.64 -4.41 15.64
N GLY A 61 4.33 -3.47 16.54
CA GLY A 61 5.33 -2.78 17.36
C GLY A 61 6.06 -1.64 16.65
N ASP A 62 5.39 -1.00 15.68
CA ASP A 62 5.91 0.13 14.88
C ASP A 62 7.24 -0.17 14.16
N LYS A 63 7.36 -1.41 13.69
CA LYS A 63 8.52 -1.90 12.96
C LYS A 63 8.19 -2.08 11.48
N THR A 64 9.24 -2.26 10.71
CA THR A 64 9.16 -2.66 9.30
C THR A 64 10.10 -3.81 9.04
N CYS A 65 9.75 -4.67 8.09
CA CYS A 65 10.64 -5.69 7.54
C CYS A 65 10.51 -5.71 6.01
N TYR A 66 11.36 -6.47 5.32
CA TYR A 66 11.19 -6.66 3.88
C TYR A 66 10.02 -7.61 3.59
N LEU A 67 9.33 -7.41 2.46
CA LEU A 67 8.27 -8.31 2.00
C LEU A 67 8.81 -9.74 1.78
N SER A 68 10.08 -9.91 1.41
CA SER A 68 10.75 -11.21 1.28
C SER A 68 10.93 -11.97 2.59
N GLU A 69 10.85 -11.28 3.74
CA GLU A 69 11.05 -11.87 5.07
C GLU A 69 9.73 -12.33 5.72
N LEU A 70 8.60 -12.01 5.10
CA LEU A 70 7.29 -12.50 5.51
C LEU A 70 7.18 -14.00 5.29
N CYS A 71 6.55 -14.69 6.25
CA CYS A 71 6.23 -16.10 6.13
C CYS A 71 4.93 -16.42 6.86
N THR A 72 4.32 -17.55 6.54
CA THR A 72 3.11 -18.05 7.21
C THR A 72 3.28 -18.10 8.72
N GLY A 73 2.23 -17.73 9.46
CA GLY A 73 2.20 -17.72 10.92
C GLY A 73 2.78 -16.46 11.56
N LYS A 74 3.49 -15.60 10.80
CA LYS A 74 3.88 -14.26 11.28
C LYS A 74 2.71 -13.29 11.20
N GLU A 75 2.88 -12.16 11.86
CA GLU A 75 1.90 -11.09 11.93
C GLU A 75 2.31 -9.87 11.09
N VAL A 76 1.32 -9.17 10.54
CA VAL A 76 1.46 -7.89 9.85
C VAL A 76 0.46 -6.87 10.38
N THR A 77 0.77 -5.59 10.21
CA THR A 77 -0.15 -4.50 10.57
C THR A 77 -1.06 -4.21 9.39
N VAL A 78 -2.36 -4.47 9.57
CA VAL A 78 -3.44 -4.02 8.68
C VAL A 78 -3.85 -2.62 9.12
N VAL A 79 -4.02 -1.72 8.16
CA VAL A 79 -4.40 -0.33 8.39
C VAL A 79 -5.60 0.01 7.51
N ASP A 80 -6.55 0.76 8.05
CA ASP A 80 -7.69 1.30 7.30
C ASP A 80 -7.47 2.75 6.82
N GLN A 81 -8.41 3.24 6.02
CA GLN A 81 -8.43 4.61 5.49
C GLN A 81 -8.45 5.70 6.57
N ASP A 82 -8.95 5.37 7.77
CA ASP A 82 -9.01 6.26 8.94
C ASP A 82 -7.81 6.03 9.89
N VAL A 83 -6.81 5.30 9.41
CA VAL A 83 -5.50 5.05 10.01
C VAL A 83 -5.57 4.28 11.33
N GLN A 84 -6.68 3.57 11.55
CA GLN A 84 -6.77 2.57 12.59
C GLN A 84 -5.95 1.35 12.20
N GLN A 85 -5.28 0.77 13.19
CA GLN A 85 -4.39 -0.35 13.00
C GLN A 85 -4.87 -1.57 13.76
N ARG A 86 -4.75 -2.74 13.14
CA ARG A 86 -4.92 -4.03 13.79
C ARG A 86 -3.88 -5.01 13.30
N THR A 87 -3.63 -6.02 14.10
CA THR A 87 -2.72 -7.10 13.73
C THR A 87 -3.49 -8.22 13.01
N ALA A 88 -2.87 -8.83 12.00
CA ALA A 88 -3.41 -10.00 11.31
C ALA A 88 -2.32 -11.04 11.05
N VAL A 89 -2.70 -12.32 11.13
CA VAL A 89 -1.80 -13.44 10.84
C VAL A 89 -1.72 -13.69 9.34
N ILE A 90 -0.51 -13.90 8.84
CA ILE A 90 -0.25 -14.29 7.46
C ILE A 90 -0.56 -15.78 7.28
N GLY A 91 -1.48 -16.08 6.38
CA GLY A 91 -1.78 -17.46 5.97
C GLY A 91 -0.83 -17.96 4.88
N ARG A 92 -0.53 -17.13 3.87
CA ARG A 92 0.35 -17.50 2.76
C ARG A 92 1.07 -16.29 2.19
N VAL A 93 2.31 -16.50 1.75
CA VAL A 93 3.09 -15.54 0.96
C VAL A 93 3.40 -16.16 -0.41
N LYS A 94 3.10 -15.45 -1.50
CA LYS A 94 3.35 -15.92 -2.87
C LYS A 94 4.20 -14.90 -3.63
N ILE A 95 5.32 -15.34 -4.17
CA ILE A 95 6.20 -14.52 -5.02
C ILE A 95 5.94 -14.89 -6.48
N GLU A 96 5.63 -13.92 -7.32
CA GLU A 96 5.45 -14.14 -8.76
C GLU A 96 6.01 -13.00 -9.61
N THR A 97 6.47 -13.34 -10.81
CA THR A 97 7.09 -12.39 -11.73
C THR A 97 6.02 -11.57 -12.47
N ARG A 98 6.04 -10.25 -12.30
CA ARG A 98 5.06 -9.32 -12.90
C ARG A 98 5.73 -8.08 -13.50
N PRO A 99 5.10 -7.42 -14.49
CA PRO A 99 5.46 -6.05 -14.83
C PRO A 99 5.16 -5.15 -13.63
N LEU A 100 6.10 -4.27 -13.31
CA LEU A 100 5.99 -3.31 -12.23
C LEU A 100 6.05 -1.90 -12.81
N ILE A 101 5.36 -0.97 -12.16
CA ILE A 101 5.47 0.47 -12.41
C ILE A 101 5.94 1.17 -11.15
N LEU A 102 6.69 2.26 -11.34
CA LEU A 102 7.10 3.15 -10.27
C LEU A 102 5.96 4.14 -9.99
N VAL A 103 5.57 4.24 -8.74
CA VAL A 103 4.69 5.29 -8.23
C VAL A 103 5.50 6.16 -7.29
N GLU A 104 5.48 7.47 -7.51
CA GLU A 104 6.15 8.46 -6.68
C GLU A 104 5.13 9.44 -6.11
N ALA A 105 5.29 9.83 -4.85
CA ALA A 105 4.41 10.78 -4.18
C ALA A 105 5.21 11.74 -3.31
N LYS A 106 4.66 12.92 -3.10
CA LYS A 106 5.17 13.94 -2.17
C LYS A 106 4.15 14.16 -1.06
N ALA A 107 4.61 14.42 0.16
CA ALA A 107 3.71 14.68 1.29
C ALA A 107 3.13 16.11 1.31
N SER A 108 3.55 17.00 0.40
CA SER A 108 2.87 18.26 0.07
C SER A 108 3.37 18.76 -1.30
N VAL A 109 2.66 19.70 -1.95
CA VAL A 109 3.18 20.36 -3.17
C VAL A 109 4.55 20.99 -2.93
N SER A 110 4.75 21.55 -1.74
CA SER A 110 5.98 22.21 -1.32
C SER A 110 7.08 21.26 -0.88
N ASP A 111 6.76 20.00 -0.55
CA ASP A 111 7.73 19.02 -0.06
C ASP A 111 8.69 18.62 -1.20
N GLN A 112 9.98 18.62 -0.90
CA GLN A 112 11.02 18.16 -1.82
C GLN A 112 11.28 16.66 -1.66
N THR A 113 10.77 16.05 -0.59
CA THR A 113 10.96 14.63 -0.30
C THR A 113 10.07 13.80 -1.21
N LEU A 114 10.70 12.98 -2.05
CA LEU A 114 10.02 11.97 -2.85
C LEU A 114 9.97 10.65 -2.08
N TYR A 115 8.76 10.10 -1.99
CA TYR A 115 8.49 8.74 -1.55
C TYR A 115 8.12 7.91 -2.76
N SER A 116 8.53 6.65 -2.77
CA SER A 116 8.26 5.78 -3.90
C SER A 116 7.87 4.38 -3.49
N ILE A 117 7.11 3.73 -4.36
CA ILE A 117 6.76 2.31 -4.30
C ILE A 117 6.72 1.76 -5.72
N LEU A 118 7.16 0.52 -5.89
CA LEU A 118 6.97 -0.24 -7.12
C LEU A 118 5.76 -1.16 -6.94
N LEU A 119 4.79 -1.08 -7.85
CA LEU A 119 3.57 -1.89 -7.80
C LEU A 119 3.31 -2.59 -9.13
N GLN A 120 2.55 -3.68 -9.11
CA GLN A 120 2.10 -4.31 -10.34
C GLN A 120 1.09 -3.40 -11.05
N ASN A 121 1.28 -3.19 -12.35
CA ASN A 121 0.29 -2.50 -13.19
C ASN A 121 -0.91 -3.41 -13.44
N ALA A 122 -1.94 -3.32 -12.60
CA ALA A 122 -3.19 -4.07 -12.72
C ALA A 122 -4.33 -3.38 -11.97
N GLU A 123 -5.57 -3.67 -12.36
CA GLU A 123 -6.78 -3.16 -11.68
C GLU A 123 -6.95 -3.71 -10.26
N THR A 124 -6.41 -4.90 -10.00
CA THR A 124 -6.49 -5.59 -8.70
C THR A 124 -5.44 -5.12 -7.69
N VAL A 125 -4.62 -4.14 -8.06
CA VAL A 125 -3.68 -3.47 -7.15
C VAL A 125 -4.12 -2.02 -7.08
N ALA A 126 -4.39 -1.54 -5.87
CA ALA A 126 -4.89 -0.20 -5.66
C ALA A 126 -4.21 0.45 -4.45
N LEU A 127 -4.17 1.78 -4.46
CA LEU A 127 -3.75 2.58 -3.31
C LEU A 127 -4.98 3.18 -2.67
N VAL A 128 -5.07 3.14 -1.34
CA VAL A 128 -6.20 3.72 -0.61
C VAL A 128 -6.20 5.24 -0.79
N ALA A 129 -7.36 5.78 -1.15
CA ALA A 129 -7.60 7.23 -1.21
C ALA A 129 -7.98 7.74 0.19
N PRO A 130 -7.67 9.02 0.52
CA PRO A 130 -8.10 9.59 1.79
C PRO A 130 -9.63 9.66 1.88
N SER A 131 -10.17 9.43 3.09
CA SER A 131 -11.59 9.62 3.39
C SER A 131 -11.98 11.09 3.14
N GLN A 132 -12.90 11.36 2.21
CA GLN A 132 -13.47 12.70 2.03
C GLN A 132 -14.84 12.82 2.72
N GLU A 133 -15.09 13.98 3.36
CA GLU A 133 -16.34 14.26 4.10
C GLU A 133 -17.62 14.16 3.24
N ASN A 134 -17.51 14.27 1.91
CA ASN A 134 -18.65 14.31 0.99
C ASN A 134 -18.89 13.02 0.18
N GLY A 135 -18.22 11.90 0.50
CA GLY A 135 -18.60 10.55 0.06
C GLY A 135 -18.57 10.27 -1.46
N SER A 136 -17.97 11.12 -2.28
CA SER A 136 -18.05 11.02 -3.75
C SER A 136 -16.86 10.31 -4.41
N HIS A 137 -15.73 10.14 -3.72
CA HIS A 137 -14.56 9.44 -4.25
C HIS A 137 -14.45 8.01 -3.73
N GLY A 138 -14.06 7.09 -4.62
CA GLY A 138 -13.89 5.67 -4.30
C GLY A 138 -12.79 5.45 -3.27
N THR A 139 -12.98 4.44 -2.42
CA THR A 139 -12.09 4.09 -1.30
C THR A 139 -10.64 3.75 -1.71
N ALA A 140 -10.42 3.33 -2.95
CA ALA A 140 -9.10 3.02 -3.46
C ALA A 140 -9.01 3.35 -4.96
N ILE A 141 -7.81 3.71 -5.41
CA ILE A 141 -7.49 4.05 -6.79
C ILE A 141 -6.65 2.91 -7.38
N PRO A 142 -7.16 2.17 -8.37
CA PRO A 142 -6.38 1.14 -9.06
C PRO A 142 -5.12 1.72 -9.68
N VAL A 143 -4.01 1.00 -9.54
CA VAL A 143 -2.69 1.38 -10.06
C VAL A 143 -2.73 1.55 -11.58
N ALA A 144 -3.54 0.74 -12.28
CA ALA A 144 -3.73 0.84 -13.73
C ALA A 144 -4.43 2.14 -14.19
N SER A 145 -5.15 2.81 -13.30
CA SER A 145 -5.88 4.06 -13.58
C SER A 145 -5.31 5.27 -12.85
N LEU A 146 -4.21 5.11 -12.11
CA LEU A 146 -3.58 6.16 -11.30
C LEU A 146 -3.04 7.28 -12.20
N LYS A 147 -3.26 8.53 -11.81
CA LYS A 147 -2.88 9.72 -12.54
C LYS A 147 -2.18 10.73 -11.65
N VAL A 148 -1.43 11.61 -12.30
CA VAL A 148 -0.89 12.81 -11.67
C VAL A 148 -2.03 13.63 -11.08
N GLY A 149 -1.90 13.98 -9.80
CA GLY A 149 -2.94 14.70 -9.04
C GLY A 149 -3.78 13.82 -8.12
N ASP A 150 -3.76 12.49 -8.31
CA ASP A 150 -4.49 11.58 -7.43
C ASP A 150 -3.95 11.62 -5.99
N GLN A 151 -4.86 11.56 -5.03
CA GLN A 151 -4.54 11.57 -3.60
C GLN A 151 -4.58 10.15 -3.04
N ILE A 152 -3.60 9.84 -2.21
CA ILE A 152 -3.39 8.52 -1.62
C ILE A 152 -2.95 8.64 -0.16
N VAL A 153 -3.13 7.56 0.60
CA VAL A 153 -2.67 7.48 1.99
C VAL A 153 -1.20 7.05 2.04
N LEU A 154 -0.38 7.91 2.66
CA LEU A 154 1.04 7.70 2.91
C LEU A 154 1.32 7.82 4.42
N ARG A 155 1.98 6.82 5.00
CA ARG A 155 2.59 6.90 6.31
C ARG A 155 4.03 7.34 6.19
N LYS A 156 4.36 8.50 6.76
CA LYS A 156 5.74 8.92 6.95
C LYS A 156 6.33 8.33 8.23
N GLN A 157 7.60 7.96 8.20
CA GLN A 157 8.38 7.71 9.40
C GLN A 157 9.29 8.91 9.63
N GLY A 158 9.03 9.69 10.68
CA GLY A 158 9.75 10.95 10.95
C GLY A 158 11.23 10.77 11.28
N GLU A 159 12.03 11.81 11.08
CA GLU A 159 13.36 11.92 11.65
C GLU A 159 13.24 12.03 13.18
N ALA A 160 13.70 11.00 13.89
CA ALA A 160 13.95 10.95 15.33
C ALA A 160 13.05 11.86 16.22
N ARG A 161 11.90 11.33 16.67
CA ARG A 161 11.51 11.15 18.09
C ARG A 161 10.00 10.95 18.22
N HIS A 162 9.65 9.95 19.04
CA HIS A 162 8.44 9.83 19.85
C HIS A 162 7.11 10.31 19.25
N THR A 163 6.23 9.33 19.02
CA THR A 163 4.77 9.44 18.89
C THR A 163 4.23 10.14 17.65
N GLY A 164 3.45 9.40 16.86
CA GLY A 164 2.53 9.95 15.88
C GLY A 164 2.74 9.38 14.49
N ILE A 165 1.80 8.56 14.02
CA ILE A 165 1.60 8.31 12.59
C ILE A 165 1.13 9.64 12.01
N GLU A 166 2.01 10.35 11.31
CA GLU A 166 1.67 11.59 10.64
C GLU A 166 1.08 11.25 9.26
N ILE A 167 -0.22 11.44 9.11
CA ILE A 167 -0.92 11.36 7.84
C ILE A 167 -0.64 12.68 7.12
N GLN A 168 0.13 12.63 6.03
CA GLN A 168 0.33 13.80 5.18
C GLN A 168 0.04 13.40 3.73
N GLU A 169 -1.04 13.97 3.22
CA GLU A 169 -1.53 13.92 1.84
C GLU A 169 -0.55 14.63 0.90
N PHE A 170 -0.29 14.16 -0.33
CA PHE A 170 -0.17 14.98 -1.57
C PHE A 170 0.35 14.21 -2.82
N ILE A 171 0.34 14.95 -3.94
CA ILE A 171 0.26 14.61 -5.37
C ILE A 171 1.40 13.75 -5.96
N VAL A 172 1.03 12.83 -6.87
CA VAL A 172 1.90 12.00 -7.72
C VAL A 172 2.32 12.73 -9.00
N GLU A 173 3.58 12.61 -9.44
CA GLU A 173 4.08 12.99 -10.77
C GLU A 173 4.47 11.72 -11.54
N ASN A 174 3.94 11.53 -12.75
CA ASN A 174 4.19 10.35 -13.59
C ASN A 174 5.58 10.45 -14.21
N ALA A 175 6.54 9.64 -13.74
CA ALA A 175 7.69 9.32 -14.57
C ALA A 175 7.21 8.41 -15.70
N ASN A 176 7.15 8.96 -16.92
CA ASN A 176 6.88 8.23 -18.15
C ASN A 176 7.50 6.84 -18.12
N SER A 177 6.65 5.82 -18.29
CA SER A 177 7.05 4.46 -18.63
C SER A 177 7.95 4.51 -19.86
N VAL A 178 9.22 4.16 -19.70
CA VAL A 178 10.10 3.71 -20.79
C VAL A 178 10.03 2.20 -20.87
#